data_AF-A0A0R2S640-F1
#
_entry.id   AF-A0A0R2S640-F1
#
_cell.length_a   1.000
_cell.length_b   1.000
_cell.length_c   1.000
_cell.angle_alpha   90.00
_cell.angle_beta   90.00
_cell.angle_gamma   90.00
#
_symmetry.space_group_name_H-M   'P 1'
#
loop_
_entity.id
_entity.type
_entity.pdbx_description
1 polymer ?
#
loop_
_entity_poly.entity_id
_entity_poly.type
_entity_poly.pdbx_seq_one_letter_code
_entity_poly.pdbx_strand_id
1 'polypeptide(L)'
;MSDEHAPTGTRWIWNVFWLLLVVTGVEVALGIIKPSMLLHEVAGTSILNLIFIGLTLVKAGYIVQYFMHLKYEDSTLRTSIYLPVLILIPYLTFITLFEGVKAFGY
;
A
#
# COMPACT_ATOMS: atom_id res chain seq x y z
N MET A 1 4.08 -34.49 -7.26
CA MET A 1 4.50 -33.34 -8.10
C MET A 1 5.37 -32.47 -7.22
N SER A 2 6.52 -32.09 -7.78
CA SER A 2 7.77 -31.64 -7.17
C SER A 2 7.68 -30.58 -6.07
N ASP A 3 8.49 -30.81 -5.04
CA ASP A 3 8.85 -29.98 -3.89
C ASP A 3 8.93 -28.46 -4.19
N GLU A 4 7.92 -27.72 -3.72
CA GLU A 4 7.96 -26.26 -3.66
C GLU A 4 8.82 -25.86 -2.45
N HIS A 5 10.12 -25.70 -2.70
CA HIS A 5 11.09 -25.26 -1.70
C HIS A 5 10.79 -23.80 -1.31
N ALA A 6 10.04 -23.60 -0.22
CA ALA A 6 10.04 -22.32 0.48
C ALA A 6 11.51 -21.92 0.71
N PRO A 7 11.95 -20.70 0.33
CA PRO A 7 13.34 -20.31 0.50
C PRO A 7 13.72 -20.42 1.98
N THR A 8 14.61 -21.37 2.27
CA THR A 8 15.10 -21.69 3.61
C THR A 8 16.07 -20.59 4.07
N GLY A 9 15.53 -19.42 4.44
CA GLY A 9 16.32 -18.35 5.02
C GLY A 9 15.57 -17.05 5.22
N THR A 10 15.71 -16.43 6.39
CA THR A 10 15.09 -15.14 6.76
C THR A 10 15.63 -13.94 5.96
N ARG A 11 16.68 -14.12 5.15
CA ARG A 11 17.34 -13.04 4.40
C ARG A 11 16.40 -12.28 3.46
N TRP A 12 15.49 -12.98 2.78
CA TRP A 12 14.55 -12.31 1.86
C TRP A 12 13.54 -11.43 2.63
N ILE A 13 13.12 -11.86 3.83
CA ILE A 13 12.22 -11.09 4.71
C ILE A 13 12.92 -9.79 5.11
N TRP A 14 14.19 -9.86 5.49
CA TRP A 14 14.98 -8.68 5.84
C TRP A 14 15.12 -7.70 4.67
N ASN A 15 15.25 -8.19 3.44
CA ASN A 15 15.28 -7.31 2.25
C ASN A 15 13.96 -6.57 2.05
N VAL A 16 12.82 -7.27 2.15
CA VAL A 16 11.49 -6.63 2.02
C VAL A 16 11.21 -5.71 3.21
N PHE A 17 11.66 -6.06 4.41
CA PHE A 17 11.57 -5.22 5.60
C PHE A 17 12.27 -3.88 5.39
N TRP A 18 13.54 -3.88 4.95
CA TRP A 18 14.25 -2.63 4.70
C TRP A 18 13.63 -1.82 3.58
N LEU A 19 13.15 -2.46 2.50
CA LEU A 19 12.41 -1.80 1.44
C LEU A 19 11.17 -1.07 2.00
N LEU A 20 10.34 -1.77 2.78
CA LEU A 20 9.14 -1.19 3.38
C LEU A 20 9.45 -0.11 4.41
N LEU A 21 10.52 -0.28 5.18
CA LEU A 21 10.96 0.71 6.17
C LEU A 21 11.40 2.00 5.48
N VAL A 22 12.19 1.91 4.41
CA VAL A 22 12.60 3.09 3.62
C VAL A 22 11.40 3.77 2.99
N VAL A 23 10.50 3.03 2.34
CA VAL A 23 9.28 3.59 1.74
C VAL A 23 8.43 4.30 2.79
N THR A 24 8.26 3.68 3.96
CA THR A 24 7.50 4.28 5.07
C THR A 24 8.20 5.52 5.64
N GLY A 25 9.53 5.48 5.77
CA GLY A 25 10.31 6.62 6.22
C GLY A 25 10.18 7.81 5.28
N VAL A 26 10.21 7.56 3.96
CA VAL A 26 9.98 8.58 2.93
C VAL A 26 8.56 9.15 3.03
N GLU A 27 7.53 8.32 3.19
CA GLU A 27 6.16 8.80 3.41
C GLU A 27 6.08 9.73 4.63
N VAL A 28 6.58 9.31 5.78
CA VAL A 28 6.55 10.13 7.00
C VAL A 28 7.32 11.44 6.81
N ALA A 29 8.50 11.39 6.19
CA ALA A 29 9.29 12.58 5.89
C ALA A 29 8.55 13.55 4.96
N LEU A 30 7.93 13.05 3.90
CA LEU A 30 7.09 13.86 3.00
C LEU A 30 5.85 14.43 3.72
N GLY A 31 5.29 13.67 4.66
CA GLY A 31 4.15 14.09 5.48
C GLY A 31 4.48 15.17 6.50
N ILE A 32 5.73 15.23 6.97
CA ILE A 32 6.20 16.28 7.88
C ILE A 32 6.65 17.52 7.09
N ILE A 33 7.45 17.33 6.04
CA ILE A 33 8.06 18.43 5.28
C ILE A 33 7.02 19.14 4.39
N LYS A 34 6.04 18.40 3.86
CA LYS A 34 4.96 18.90 2.99
C LYS A 34 5.44 19.96 1.98
N PRO A 35 6.35 19.58 1.05
CA PRO A 35 6.95 20.55 0.14
C PRO A 35 5.87 21.25 -0.69
N SER A 36 5.97 22.58 -0.82
CA SER A 36 4.96 23.42 -1.49
C SER A 36 4.71 23.03 -2.95
N MET A 37 5.69 22.45 -3.63
CA MET A 37 5.54 21.91 -4.99
C MET A 37 4.50 20.77 -5.06
N LEU A 38 4.35 19.97 -4.00
CA LEU A 38 3.40 18.84 -3.96
C LEU A 38 2.03 19.24 -3.41
N LEU A 39 1.88 20.46 -2.90
CA LEU A 39 0.61 20.98 -2.40
C LEU A 39 -0.32 21.48 -3.51
N HIS A 40 0.11 21.45 -4.77
CA HIS A 40 -0.76 21.79 -5.88
C HIS A 40 -1.95 20.83 -5.98
N GLU A 41 -3.13 21.36 -6.23
CA GLU A 41 -4.36 20.60 -6.32
C GLU A 41 -4.48 19.94 -7.69
N VAL A 42 -4.63 18.63 -7.70
CA VAL A 42 -4.86 17.82 -8.90
C VAL A 42 -5.98 16.83 -8.57
N ALA A 43 -7.03 16.81 -9.39
CA ALA A 43 -8.19 15.94 -9.21
C ALA A 43 -8.92 16.09 -7.85
N GLY A 44 -9.07 17.33 -7.36
CA GLY A 44 -9.84 17.63 -6.14
C GLY A 44 -9.10 17.32 -4.83
N THR A 45 -7.81 16.99 -4.89
CA THR A 45 -6.95 16.79 -3.71
C THR A 45 -5.51 17.22 -4.03
N SER A 46 -4.65 17.35 -3.03
CA SER A 46 -3.24 17.67 -3.24
C SER A 46 -2.49 16.49 -3.89
N ILE A 47 -1.54 16.77 -4.79
CA ILE A 47 -0.62 15.77 -5.36
C ILE A 47 0.06 14.94 -4.26
N LEU A 48 0.39 15.59 -3.14
CA LEU A 48 0.91 14.92 -1.93
C LEU A 48 -0.01 13.78 -1.48
N ASN A 49 -1.32 14.04 -1.38
CA ASN A 49 -2.29 13.04 -0.94
C ASN A 49 -2.41 11.87 -1.92
N LEU A 50 -2.35 12.12 -3.23
CA LEU A 50 -2.33 11.06 -4.24
C LEU A 50 -1.10 10.18 -4.12
N ILE A 51 0.08 10.78 -3.89
CA ILE A 51 1.32 10.05 -3.63
C ILE A 51 1.19 9.20 -2.37
N PHE A 52 0.63 9.75 -1.29
CA PHE A 52 0.39 9.01 -0.04
C PHE A 52 -0.52 7.80 -0.24
N ILE A 53 -1.64 7.97 -0.92
CA ILE A 53 -2.56 6.88 -1.23
C ILE A 53 -1.85 5.81 -2.05
N GLY A 54 -1.11 6.19 -3.10
CA GLY A 54 -0.36 5.26 -3.94
C GLY A 54 0.71 4.48 -3.17
N LEU A 55 1.54 5.16 -2.37
CA LEU A 55 2.58 4.53 -1.56
C LEU A 55 2.00 3.59 -0.50
N THR A 56 0.87 3.97 0.11
CA THR A 56 0.15 3.14 1.07
C THR A 56 -0.42 1.87 0.42
N LEU A 57 -1.00 1.96 -0.78
CA LEU A 57 -1.49 0.78 -1.51
C LEU A 57 -0.36 -0.17 -1.91
N VAL A 58 0.76 0.37 -2.43
CA VAL A 58 1.95 -0.43 -2.75
C VAL A 58 2.45 -1.16 -1.51
N LYS A 59 2.59 -0.45 -0.39
CA LYS A 59 3.02 -1.03 0.88
C LYS A 59 2.07 -2.14 1.34
N ALA A 60 0.76 -1.91 1.30
CA ALA A 60 -0.24 -2.92 1.67
C ALA A 60 -0.07 -4.21 0.84
N GLY A 61 0.13 -4.08 -0.48
CA GLY A 61 0.41 -5.22 -1.36
C GLY A 61 1.66 -6.00 -0.94
N TYR A 62 2.77 -5.31 -0.69
CA TYR A 62 4.01 -5.95 -0.22
C TYR A 62 3.85 -6.61 1.17
N ILE A 63 3.09 -6.01 2.09
CA ILE A 63 2.82 -6.60 3.42
C ILE A 63 2.05 -7.92 3.27
N VAL A 64 0.95 -7.90 2.52
CA VAL A 64 0.11 -9.08 2.31
C VAL A 64 0.87 -10.19 1.60
N GLN A 65 1.71 -9.84 0.62
CA GLN A 65 2.42 -10.82 -0.17
C GLN A 65 3.60 -11.45 0.57
N TYR A 66 4.33 -10.68 1.39
CA TYR A 66 5.61 -11.11 1.97
C TYR A 66 5.59 -11.28 3.49
N PHE A 67 4.88 -10.43 4.24
CA PHE A 67 4.84 -10.54 5.71
C PHE A 67 3.76 -11.49 6.20
N MET A 68 2.62 -11.55 5.51
CA MET A 68 1.57 -12.51 5.82
C MET A 68 1.85 -13.91 5.27
N HIS A 69 3.01 -14.15 4.63
CA HIS A 69 3.41 -15.45 4.06
C HIS A 69 2.46 -16.06 3.01
N LEU A 70 1.41 -15.33 2.61
CA LEU A 70 0.37 -15.75 1.68
C LEU A 70 0.87 -16.10 0.28
N LYS A 71 2.12 -15.77 -0.08
CA LYS A 71 2.70 -16.13 -1.37
C LYS A 71 2.76 -17.64 -1.61
N TYR A 72 3.03 -18.42 -0.56
CA TYR A 72 3.20 -19.88 -0.63
C TYR A 72 2.10 -20.64 0.13
N GLU A 73 1.01 -19.96 0.46
CA GLU A 73 -0.07 -20.49 1.29
C GLU A 73 -1.29 -20.93 0.46
N ASP A 74 -2.24 -21.59 1.12
CA ASP A 74 -3.43 -22.16 0.49
C ASP A 74 -4.19 -21.13 -0.36
N SER A 75 -4.57 -21.52 -1.58
CA SER A 75 -5.13 -20.60 -2.57
C SER A 75 -6.43 -19.95 -2.10
N THR A 76 -7.20 -20.63 -1.25
CA THR A 76 -8.41 -20.09 -0.62
C THR A 76 -8.08 -18.95 0.33
N LEU A 77 -7.07 -19.13 1.18
CA LEU A 77 -6.65 -18.16 2.20
C LEU A 77 -5.95 -16.96 1.55
N ARG A 78 -5.16 -17.22 0.51
CA ARG A 78 -4.58 -16.17 -0.36
C ARG A 78 -5.68 -15.33 -1.00
N THR A 79 -6.66 -15.95 -1.64
CA THR A 79 -7.72 -15.20 -2.35
C THR A 79 -8.58 -14.39 -1.39
N SER A 80 -8.90 -14.92 -0.21
CA SER A 80 -9.72 -14.19 0.78
C SER A 80 -9.07 -12.92 1.30
N ILE A 81 -7.73 -12.84 1.33
CA ILE A 81 -7.00 -11.64 1.77
C ILE A 81 -6.62 -10.74 0.58
N TYR A 82 -6.25 -11.31 -0.57
CA TYR A 82 -5.87 -10.53 -1.75
C TYR A 82 -7.04 -9.77 -2.37
N LEU A 83 -8.22 -10.40 -2.42
CA LEU A 83 -9.41 -9.82 -3.04
C LEU A 83 -9.83 -8.49 -2.39
N PRO A 84 -9.93 -8.38 -1.04
CA PRO A 84 -10.23 -7.09 -0.41
C PRO A 84 -9.10 -6.07 -0.57
N VAL A 85 -7.83 -6.47 -0.59
CA VAL A 85 -6.73 -5.51 -0.81
C VAL A 85 -6.69 -4.98 -2.23
N LEU A 86 -7.06 -5.78 -3.22
CA LEU A 86 -7.10 -5.37 -4.63
C LEU A 86 -8.35 -4.55 -4.97
N ILE A 87 -9.52 -4.92 -4.43
CA ILE A 87 -10.80 -4.33 -4.83
C ILE A 87 -11.34 -3.41 -3.74
N LEU A 88 -11.51 -3.93 -2.52
CA LEU A 88 -12.23 -3.22 -1.46
C LEU A 88 -11.45 -1.99 -0.97
N ILE A 89 -10.14 -2.09 -0.71
CA ILE A 89 -9.36 -0.97 -0.19
C ILE A 89 -9.27 0.19 -1.20
N PRO A 90 -8.91 -0.01 -2.48
CA PRO A 90 -8.91 1.08 -3.46
C PRO A 90 -10.30 1.66 -3.69
N TYR A 91 -11.34 0.81 -3.71
CA TYR A 91 -12.73 1.25 -3.87
C TYR A 91 -13.19 2.14 -2.71
N LEU A 92 -12.94 1.72 -1.46
CA LEU A 92 -13.27 2.52 -0.27
C LEU A 92 -12.49 3.83 -0.23
N THR A 93 -11.21 3.79 -0.59
CA THR A 93 -10.39 5.01 -0.66
C THR A 93 -10.94 6.00 -1.68
N PHE A 94 -11.35 5.49 -2.86
CA PHE A 94 -11.94 6.31 -3.90
C PHE A 94 -13.29 6.93 -3.48
N ILE A 95 -14.22 6.14 -2.94
CA ILE A 95 -15.54 6.66 -2.53
C ILE A 95 -15.41 7.68 -1.40
N THR A 96 -14.54 7.44 -0.41
CA THR A 96 -14.29 8.41 0.68
C THR A 96 -13.65 9.69 0.16
N LEU A 97 -12.73 9.61 -0.80
CA LEU A 97 -12.14 10.80 -1.41
C LEU A 97 -13.20 11.61 -2.17
N PHE A 98 -14.03 10.95 -2.97
CA PHE A 98 -15.06 11.60 -3.79
C PHE A 98 -16.17 12.23 -2.94
N GLU A 99 -16.70 11.48 -1.98
CA GLU A 99 -17.73 11.99 -1.05
C GLU A 99 -17.15 13.03 -0.09
N GLY A 100 -15.88 12.89 0.32
CA GLY A 100 -15.19 13.89 1.14
C GLY A 100 -15.07 15.24 0.44
N VAL A 101 -14.69 15.24 -0.84
CA VAL A 101 -14.63 16.46 -1.67
C VAL A 101 -16.02 17.10 -1.81
N LYS A 102 -17.08 16.30 -2.00
CA LYS A 102 -18.44 16.83 -2.09
C LYS A 102 -19.00 17.35 -0.76
N ALA A 103 -18.75 16.66 0.34
CA ALA A 103 -19.37 16.94 1.63
C ALA A 103 -18.74 18.12 2.38
N PHE A 104 -17.42 18.31 2.23
CA PHE A 104 -16.67 19.37 2.90
C PHE A 104 -16.18 20.46 1.94
N GLY A 105 -16.73 20.48 0.72
CA GLY A 105 -16.26 21.30 -0.39
C GLY A 105 -15.91 22.74 -0.02
N TYR A 106 -14.72 23.15 -0.44
CA TYR A 106 -14.55 24.44 -1.11
C TYR A 106 -15.02 24.28 -2.56
#